data_AF-A0A2D7XCW4-F1
#
_entry.id   AF-A0A2D7XCW4-F1
#
_cell.length_a   1.000
_cell.length_b   1.000
_cell.length_c   1.000
_cell.angle_alpha   90.00
_cell.angle_beta   90.00
_cell.angle_gamma   90.00
#
_symmetry.space_group_name_H-M   'P 1'
#
loop_
_entity.id
_entity.type
_entity.pdbx_description
1 polymer ?
#
loop_
_entity_poly.entity_id
_entity_poly.type
_entity_poly.pdbx_seq_one_letter_code
_entity_poly.pdbx_strand_id
1 'polypeptide(L)'
;MQTQTRSEYDASWEETVSAWVDGEAEIRTEDLDSPYSRQLWDTYHFIGDVMRSNELALQPSDRFYARVSKAIDEEPAIVAPRRRKSSPVWRAGVSGLAVAAAVASVVWVALPYLVGGQANTEQRPVLATADDTGLHDYVSAHQQFAGVNPVRQVSFETGAGSR
;
A
#
# COMPACT_ATOMS: atom_id res chain seq x y z
N MET A 1 -55.92 -15.06 -11.25
CA MET A 1 -54.59 -15.42 -10.72
C MET A 1 -53.86 -14.12 -10.42
N GLN A 2 -53.95 -13.63 -9.18
CA GLN A 2 -53.21 -12.45 -8.73
C GLN A 2 -51.88 -12.94 -8.16
N THR A 3 -50.78 -12.53 -8.79
CA THR A 3 -49.43 -12.66 -8.26
C THR A 3 -49.32 -11.75 -7.04
N GLN A 4 -49.32 -12.36 -5.86
CA GLN A 4 -49.17 -11.64 -4.61
C GLN A 4 -47.68 -11.32 -4.41
N THR A 5 -47.27 -10.12 -4.82
CA THR A 5 -46.03 -9.46 -4.38
C THR A 5 -46.18 -9.16 -2.88
N ARG A 6 -45.75 -10.07 -2.02
CA ARG A 6 -45.78 -9.89 -0.56
C ARG A 6 -44.44 -10.28 0.01
N SER A 7 -43.53 -9.30 0.12
CA SER A 7 -42.55 -9.20 1.23
C SER A 7 -41.61 -7.97 1.14
N GLU A 8 -41.83 -7.01 0.25
CA GLU A 8 -40.93 -5.85 0.10
C GLU A 8 -41.04 -4.79 1.23
N TYR A 9 -41.68 -5.09 2.37
CA TYR A 9 -42.08 -4.06 3.35
C TYR A 9 -41.80 -4.30 4.84
N ASP A 10 -41.20 -5.41 5.26
CA ASP A 10 -40.54 -5.49 6.57
C ASP A 10 -39.68 -6.77 6.57
N ALA A 11 -38.45 -6.68 6.07
CA ALA A 11 -37.50 -7.77 6.24
C ALA A 11 -37.31 -7.98 7.74
N SER A 12 -37.33 -9.22 8.21
CA SER A 12 -37.10 -9.45 9.64
C SER A 12 -35.72 -8.91 10.03
N TRP A 13 -35.52 -8.57 11.31
CA TRP A 13 -34.22 -8.08 11.76
C TRP A 13 -33.10 -9.09 11.41
N GLU A 14 -33.39 -10.37 11.57
CA GLU A 14 -32.52 -11.49 11.20
C GLU A 14 -32.23 -11.55 9.69
N GLU A 15 -33.24 -11.32 8.86
CA GLU A 15 -33.08 -11.23 7.40
C GLU A 15 -32.18 -10.05 7.01
N THR A 16 -32.33 -8.91 7.68
CA THR A 16 -31.46 -7.74 7.46
C THR A 16 -30.00 -8.05 7.81
N VAL A 17 -29.77 -8.66 8.98
CA VAL A 17 -28.41 -9.08 9.38
C VAL A 17 -27.85 -10.15 8.42
N SER A 18 -28.68 -11.09 7.96
CA SER A 18 -28.27 -12.09 6.96
C SER A 18 -27.85 -11.44 5.64
N ALA A 19 -28.63 -10.46 5.14
CA ALA A 19 -28.29 -9.73 3.93
C ALA A 19 -26.95 -8.99 4.05
N TRP A 20 -26.62 -8.46 5.24
CA TRP A 20 -25.30 -7.89 5.51
C TRP A 20 -24.17 -8.92 5.53
N VAL A 21 -24.40 -10.08 6.15
CA VAL A 21 -23.43 -11.19 6.18
C VAL A 21 -23.10 -11.67 4.75
N ASP A 22 -24.12 -11.75 3.89
CA ASP A 22 -23.98 -12.20 2.51
C ASP A 22 -23.49 -11.09 1.55
N GLY A 23 -23.42 -9.84 2.02
CA GLY A 23 -23.01 -8.69 1.21
C GLY A 23 -24.07 -8.21 0.20
N GLU A 24 -25.32 -8.66 0.36
CA GLU A 24 -26.47 -8.27 -0.46
C GLU A 24 -27.07 -6.91 -0.05
N ALA A 25 -26.65 -6.37 1.09
CA ALA A 25 -27.04 -5.04 1.58
C ALA A 25 -25.85 -4.28 2.19
N GLU A 26 -25.93 -2.95 2.16
CA GLU A 26 -24.94 -2.07 2.79
C GLU A 26 -25.02 -2.17 4.32
N ILE A 27 -23.89 -2.45 4.95
CA ILE A 27 -23.79 -2.64 6.40
C ILE A 27 -23.92 -1.29 7.10
N ARG A 28 -24.84 -1.21 8.06
CA ARG A 28 -25.00 -0.06 8.96
C ARG A 28 -24.45 -0.41 10.33
N THR A 29 -23.22 0.00 10.61
CA THR A 29 -22.50 -0.40 11.82
C THR A 29 -23.19 0.03 13.11
N GLU A 30 -23.92 1.15 13.10
CA GLU A 30 -24.65 1.66 14.26
C GLU A 30 -25.79 0.72 14.66
N ASP A 31 -26.40 0.03 13.69
CA ASP A 31 -27.50 -0.90 13.92
C ASP A 31 -26.99 -2.25 14.50
N LEU A 32 -25.68 -2.50 14.42
CA LEU A 32 -25.00 -3.65 15.04
C LEU A 32 -24.52 -3.38 16.47
N ASP A 33 -24.74 -2.20 17.05
CA ASP A 33 -24.23 -1.88 18.39
C ASP A 33 -25.01 -2.52 19.55
N SER A 34 -26.17 -3.11 19.28
CA SER A 34 -26.95 -3.82 20.30
C SER A 34 -26.30 -5.18 20.65
N PRO A 35 -26.35 -5.62 21.93
CA PRO A 35 -25.83 -6.93 22.32
C PRO A 35 -26.43 -8.10 21.51
N TYR A 36 -27.71 -7.99 21.17
CA TYR A 36 -28.42 -8.99 20.38
C TYR A 36 -27.94 -9.02 18.92
N SER A 37 -27.78 -7.85 18.30
CA SER A 37 -27.27 -7.71 16.93
C SER A 37 -25.86 -8.30 16.79
N ARG A 38 -24.97 -8.02 17.75
CA ARG A 38 -23.60 -8.57 17.76
C ARG A 38 -23.61 -10.08 17.91
N GLN A 39 -24.44 -10.61 18.81
CA GLN A 39 -24.58 -12.05 18.99
C GLN A 39 -25.09 -12.73 17.71
N LEU A 40 -26.04 -12.12 17.01
CA LEU A 40 -26.58 -12.65 15.77
C LEU A 40 -25.54 -12.66 14.65
N TRP A 41 -24.81 -11.54 14.50
CA TRP A 41 -23.69 -11.41 13.57
C TRP A 41 -22.61 -12.48 13.80
N ASP A 42 -22.19 -12.65 15.07
CA ASP A 42 -21.22 -13.67 15.49
C ASP A 42 -21.73 -15.08 15.17
N THR A 43 -23.01 -15.36 15.47
CA THR A 43 -23.61 -16.69 15.25
C THR A 43 -23.65 -17.06 13.77
N TYR A 44 -24.04 -16.12 12.91
CA TYR A 44 -24.11 -16.37 11.46
C TYR A 44 -22.73 -16.61 10.84
N HIS A 45 -21.73 -15.82 11.22
CA HIS A 45 -20.35 -16.07 10.80
C HIS A 45 -19.84 -17.41 11.31
N PHE A 46 -20.12 -17.76 12.57
CA PHE A 46 -19.71 -19.03 13.16
C PHE A 46 -20.32 -20.24 12.45
N ILE A 47 -21.61 -20.20 12.09
CA ILE A 47 -22.25 -21.24 11.28
C ILE A 47 -21.52 -21.37 9.94
N GLY A 48 -21.23 -20.24 9.29
CA GLY A 48 -20.47 -20.22 8.04
C GLY A 48 -19.08 -20.86 8.17
N ASP A 49 -18.39 -20.60 9.27
CA ASP A 49 -17.07 -21.16 9.53
C ASP A 49 -17.11 -22.67 9.78
N VAL A 50 -18.09 -23.14 10.56
CA VAL A 50 -18.36 -24.57 10.76
C VAL A 50 -18.65 -25.28 9.44
N MET A 51 -19.43 -24.66 8.55
CA MET A 51 -19.76 -25.22 7.23
C MET A 51 -18.55 -25.30 6.30
N ARG A 52 -17.58 -24.38 6.42
CA ARG A 52 -16.36 -24.36 5.58
C ARG A 52 -15.32 -25.36 6.07
N SER A 53 -15.03 -25.39 7.37
CA SER A 53 -14.13 -26.39 7.96
C SER A 53 -14.14 -26.37 9.49
N ASN A 54 -13.85 -27.51 10.11
CA ASN A 54 -13.73 -27.59 11.57
C ASN A 54 -12.57 -26.73 12.13
N GLU A 55 -11.52 -26.48 11.35
CA GLU A 55 -10.38 -25.63 11.73
C GLU A 55 -10.78 -24.15 11.90
N LEU A 56 -11.83 -23.70 11.18
CA LEU A 56 -12.34 -22.34 11.27
C LEU A 56 -13.41 -22.16 12.36
N ALA A 57 -13.97 -23.27 12.88
CA ALA A 57 -15.00 -23.28 13.93
C ALA A 57 -14.44 -22.95 15.33
N LEU A 58 -13.64 -21.89 15.42
CA LEU A 58 -13.03 -21.43 16.65
C LEU A 58 -13.98 -20.47 17.37
N GLN A 59 -14.18 -20.71 18.67
CA GLN A 59 -14.90 -19.76 19.52
C GLN A 59 -13.90 -18.82 20.18
N PRO A 60 -13.98 -17.50 19.94
CA PRO A 60 -13.15 -16.54 20.62
C PRO A 60 -13.37 -16.58 22.14
N SER A 61 -12.31 -16.37 22.92
CA SER A 61 -12.45 -16.17 24.37
C SER A 61 -13.28 -14.92 24.68
N ASP A 62 -14.01 -14.88 25.80
CA ASP A 62 -14.88 -13.74 26.20
C ASP A 62 -14.22 -12.35 26.09
N ARG A 63 -12.91 -12.26 26.31
CA ARG A 63 -12.15 -10.99 26.25
C ARG A 63 -11.45 -10.73 24.92
N PHE A 64 -11.60 -11.59 23.92
CA PHE A 64 -10.91 -11.45 22.64
C PHE A 64 -11.24 -10.12 21.96
N TYR A 65 -12.53 -9.84 21.74
CA TYR A 65 -12.97 -8.60 21.10
C TYR A 65 -12.57 -7.35 21.89
N ALA A 66 -12.60 -7.41 23.22
CA ALA A 66 -12.13 -6.31 24.07
C ALA A 66 -10.63 -6.04 23.90
N ARG A 67 -9.81 -7.09 23.77
CA ARG A 67 -8.37 -6.94 23.48
C ARG A 67 -8.13 -6.38 22.09
N VAL A 68 -8.87 -6.84 21.09
CA VAL A 68 -8.76 -6.36 19.70
C VAL A 68 -9.17 -4.89 19.60
N SER A 69 -10.33 -4.52 20.16
CA SER A 69 -10.79 -3.12 20.21
C SER A 69 -9.74 -2.22 20.87
N LYS A 70 -9.21 -2.63 22.03
CA LYS A 70 -8.16 -1.88 22.72
C LYS A 70 -6.90 -1.74 21.86
N ALA A 71 -6.47 -2.81 21.18
CA ALA A 71 -5.30 -2.76 20.31
C ALA A 71 -5.50 -1.77 19.14
N ILE A 72 -6.71 -1.76 18.54
CA ILE A 72 -7.09 -0.81 17.48
C ILE A 72 -7.09 0.63 18.00
N ASP A 73 -7.65 0.87 19.20
CA ASP A 73 -7.66 2.20 19.81
C ASP A 73 -6.25 2.72 20.13
N GLU A 74 -5.31 1.81 20.40
CA GLU A 74 -3.89 2.11 20.64
C GLU A 74 -3.09 2.31 19.34
N GLU A 75 -3.66 2.00 18.17
CA GLU A 75 -2.97 2.22 16.90
C GLU A 75 -2.80 3.72 16.61
N PRO A 76 -1.58 4.19 16.32
CA PRO A 76 -1.38 5.57 15.92
C PRO A 76 -2.11 5.81 14.60
N ALA A 77 -2.97 6.84 14.56
CA ALA A 77 -3.71 7.20 13.36
C ALA A 77 -2.78 7.23 12.14
N ILE A 78 -3.02 6.34 11.17
CA ILE A 78 -2.25 6.24 9.94
C ILE A 78 -2.51 7.52 9.13
N VAL A 79 -1.73 8.57 9.40
CA VAL A 79 -1.69 9.77 8.58
C VAL A 79 -1.08 9.32 7.26
N ALA A 80 -1.94 9.16 6.24
CA ALA A 80 -1.51 8.83 4.88
C ALA A 80 -0.24 9.63 4.53
N PRO A 81 0.77 9.01 3.89
CA PRO A 81 2.03 9.68 3.60
C PRO A 81 1.74 10.99 2.88
N ARG A 82 1.99 12.13 3.56
CA ARG A 82 1.84 13.45 2.97
C ARG A 82 2.67 13.45 1.69
N ARG A 83 2.00 13.57 0.54
CA ARG A 83 2.68 13.66 -0.76
C ARG A 83 3.72 14.77 -0.66
N ARG A 84 5.01 14.42 -0.58
CA ARG A 84 6.09 15.40 -0.65
C ARG A 84 5.97 16.02 -2.04
N LYS A 85 5.55 17.29 -2.10
CA LYS A 85 5.56 18.05 -3.35
C LYS A 85 7.02 18.09 -3.81
N SER A 86 7.37 17.26 -4.80
CA SER A 86 8.72 17.33 -5.38
C SER A 86 8.86 18.71 -6.01
N SER A 87 9.70 19.55 -5.43
CA SER A 87 9.92 20.90 -5.94
C SER A 87 10.50 20.82 -7.36
N PRO A 88 9.86 21.40 -8.38
CA PRO A 88 10.28 21.28 -9.77
C PRO A 88 11.61 22.00 -10.07
N VAL A 89 12.08 22.89 -9.18
CA VAL A 89 13.30 23.68 -9.39
C VAL A 89 14.58 22.85 -9.49
N TRP A 90 14.64 21.65 -8.89
CA TRP A 90 15.82 20.80 -9.01
C TRP A 90 16.01 20.17 -10.39
N ARG A 91 14.95 20.10 -11.23
CA ARG A 91 15.06 19.58 -12.60
C ARG A 91 15.46 20.61 -13.64
N ALA A 92 15.30 21.90 -13.35
CA ALA A 92 15.56 22.98 -14.32
C ALA A 92 16.97 23.57 -14.25
N GLY A 93 17.70 23.42 -13.13
CA GLY A 93 18.99 24.09 -12.91
C GLY A 93 20.24 23.28 -13.30
N VAL A 94 20.11 21.97 -13.58
CA VAL A 94 21.28 21.07 -13.70
C VAL A 94 21.90 21.08 -15.10
N SER A 95 21.16 21.50 -16.12
CA SER A 95 21.62 21.49 -17.52
C SER A 95 22.76 22.47 -17.79
N GLY A 96 22.74 23.67 -17.19
CA GLY A 96 23.80 24.66 -17.36
C GLY A 96 25.11 24.30 -16.64
N LEU A 97 25.01 23.74 -15.44
CA LEU A 97 26.16 23.38 -14.61
C LEU A 97 26.91 22.16 -15.19
N ALA A 98 26.18 21.19 -15.74
CA ALA A 98 26.76 20.05 -16.44
C ALA A 98 27.59 20.46 -17.66
N VAL A 99 27.10 21.42 -18.47
CA VAL A 99 27.83 21.94 -19.63
C VAL A 99 29.09 22.68 -19.20
N ALA A 100 29.02 23.55 -18.18
CA ALA A 100 30.20 24.25 -17.66
C ALA A 100 31.27 23.28 -17.12
N ALA A 101 30.87 22.23 -16.40
CA ALA A 101 31.78 21.19 -15.90
C ALA A 101 32.42 20.37 -17.03
N ALA A 102 31.69 20.09 -18.10
CA ALA A 102 32.22 19.41 -19.28
C ALA A 102 33.28 20.26 -20.01
N VAL A 103 33.02 21.56 -20.22
CA VAL A 103 34.00 22.45 -20.86
C VAL A 103 35.23 22.65 -19.96
N ALA A 104 35.04 22.83 -18.66
CA ALA A 104 36.14 22.97 -17.70
C ALA A 104 37.04 21.71 -17.66
N SER A 105 36.46 20.52 -17.73
CA SER A 105 37.24 19.27 -17.76
C SER A 105 38.02 19.09 -19.07
N VAL A 106 37.46 19.49 -20.22
CA VAL A 106 38.20 19.52 -21.49
C VAL A 106 39.38 20.50 -21.43
N VAL A 107 39.16 21.71 -20.91
CA VAL A 107 40.22 22.72 -20.75
C VAL A 107 41.31 22.21 -19.80
N TRP A 108 40.93 21.60 -18.67
CA TRP A 108 41.87 21.04 -17.69
C TRP A 108 42.75 19.93 -18.30
N VAL A 109 42.16 19.03 -19.10
CA VAL A 109 42.90 17.96 -19.78
C VAL A 109 43.80 18.51 -20.87
N ALA A 110 43.36 19.54 -21.62
CA ALA A 110 44.13 20.12 -22.73
C ALA A 110 45.28 21.03 -22.26
N LEU A 111 45.16 21.65 -21.08
CA LEU A 111 46.13 22.58 -20.53
C LEU A 111 47.58 22.04 -20.46
N PRO A 112 47.85 20.82 -19.95
CA PRO A 112 49.21 20.28 -19.92
C PRO A 112 49.80 20.10 -21.33
N TYR A 113 49.00 19.71 -22.32
CA TYR A 113 49.47 19.54 -23.70
C TYR A 113 49.81 20.87 -24.40
N LEU A 114 49.20 21.97 -23.95
CA LEU A 114 49.42 23.32 -24.49
C LEU A 114 50.56 24.08 -23.82
N VAL A 115 50.84 23.81 -22.53
CA VAL A 115 51.75 24.64 -21.72
C VAL A 115 53.10 23.97 -21.40
N GLY A 116 53.24 22.64 -21.48
CA GLY A 116 54.52 22.02 -21.14
C GLY A 116 54.59 20.54 -21.46
N GLY A 117 55.63 20.16 -22.19
CA GLY A 117 55.81 18.82 -22.74
C GLY A 117 55.88 17.69 -21.71
N GLN A 118 55.58 16.49 -22.23
CA GLN A 118 56.08 15.17 -21.82
C GLN A 118 56.17 14.94 -20.30
N ALA A 119 55.13 14.37 -19.70
CA ALA A 119 55.24 13.72 -18.39
C ALA A 119 54.45 12.39 -18.36
N ASN A 120 55.24 11.32 -18.37
CA ASN A 120 55.03 9.94 -17.91
C ASN A 120 53.60 9.40 -17.73
N THR A 121 53.36 8.33 -18.48
CA THR A 121 52.31 7.32 -18.27
C THR A 121 52.57 6.56 -16.96
N GLU A 122 52.10 7.08 -15.83
CA GLU A 122 51.99 6.28 -14.61
C GLU A 122 50.63 5.58 -14.54
N GLN A 123 50.70 4.26 -14.35
CA GLN A 123 49.58 3.35 -14.21
C GLN A 123 48.67 3.78 -13.05
N ARG A 124 47.42 4.12 -13.36
CA ARG A 124 46.36 4.30 -12.36
C ARG A 124 45.94 2.93 -11.81
N PRO A 125 45.92 2.71 -10.48
CA PRO A 125 45.31 1.51 -9.92
C PRO A 125 43.79 1.56 -10.14
N VAL A 126 43.25 0.50 -10.72
CA VAL A 126 41.82 0.28 -10.91
C VAL A 126 41.19 0.09 -9.52
N LEU A 127 40.42 1.08 -9.08
CA LEU A 127 39.53 0.94 -7.92
C LEU A 127 38.38 0.00 -8.31
N ALA A 128 38.12 -0.98 -7.44
CA ALA A 128 37.13 -2.03 -7.63
C ALA A 128 35.78 -1.46 -8.07
N THR A 129 35.27 -1.99 -9.18
CA THR A 129 33.88 -1.83 -9.61
C THR A 129 32.99 -2.52 -8.59
N ALA A 130 32.04 -1.80 -7.99
CA ALA A 130 30.98 -2.44 -7.21
C ALA A 130 30.27 -3.45 -8.11
N ASP A 131 30.20 -4.70 -7.64
CA ASP A 131 29.63 -5.80 -8.41
C ASP A 131 28.10 -5.68 -8.41
N ASP A 132 27.53 -5.24 -9.54
CA ASP A 132 26.07 -5.11 -9.73
C ASP A 132 25.33 -6.43 -9.45
N THR A 133 26.01 -7.57 -9.57
CA THR A 133 25.43 -8.88 -9.29
C THR A 133 24.96 -9.02 -7.84
N GLY A 134 25.67 -8.44 -6.87
CA GLY A 134 25.28 -8.48 -5.45
C GLY A 134 24.03 -7.65 -5.15
N LEU A 135 23.83 -6.55 -5.88
CA LEU A 135 22.62 -5.74 -5.79
C LEU A 135 21.42 -6.49 -6.38
N HIS A 136 21.61 -7.13 -7.53
CA HIS A 136 20.57 -7.93 -8.18
C HIS A 136 20.13 -9.12 -7.33
N ASP A 137 21.07 -9.82 -6.68
CA ASP A 137 20.78 -10.96 -5.81
C ASP A 137 20.08 -10.54 -4.50
N TYR A 138 20.46 -9.38 -3.95
CA TYR A 138 19.77 -8.79 -2.81
C TYR A 138 18.32 -8.38 -3.15
N VAL A 139 18.10 -7.79 -4.32
CA VAL A 139 16.76 -7.36 -4.78
C VAL A 139 15.87 -8.56 -5.12
N SER A 140 16.42 -9.62 -5.74
CA SER A 140 15.67 -10.83 -6.06
C SER A 140 15.21 -11.57 -4.79
N ALA A 141 16.09 -11.66 -3.78
CA ALA A 141 15.77 -12.27 -2.49
C ALA A 141 14.63 -11.52 -1.77
N HIS A 142 14.62 -10.18 -1.83
CA HIS A 142 13.55 -9.38 -1.21
C HIS A 142 12.21 -9.45 -1.97
N GLN A 143 12.23 -9.70 -3.27
CA GLN A 143 11.00 -9.89 -4.06
C GLN A 143 10.30 -11.22 -3.76
N GLN A 144 11.03 -12.27 -3.35
CA GLN A 144 10.43 -13.56 -3.01
C GLN A 144 9.61 -13.55 -1.70
N PHE A 145 9.90 -12.63 -0.77
CA PHE A 145 9.15 -12.49 0.48
C PHE A 145 7.92 -11.58 0.36
N ALA A 146 7.90 -10.72 -0.66
CA ALA A 146 6.71 -9.94 -1.00
C ALA A 146 5.80 -10.82 -1.86
N GLY A 147 4.89 -11.55 -1.22
CA GLY A 147 3.93 -12.43 -1.89
C GLY A 147 3.30 -11.77 -3.11
N VAL A 148 3.10 -12.57 -4.17
CA VAL A 148 2.52 -12.19 -5.46
C VAL A 148 1.10 -11.69 -5.24
N ASN A 149 0.97 -10.42 -4.92
CA ASN A 149 -0.30 -9.71 -4.92
C ASN A 149 -0.12 -8.50 -5.85
N PRO A 150 -0.75 -8.49 -7.04
CA PRO A 150 -0.72 -7.32 -7.88
C PRO A 150 -1.33 -6.16 -7.10
N VAL A 151 -0.55 -5.07 -6.93
CA VAL A 151 -1.01 -3.83 -6.34
C VAL A 151 -2.22 -3.34 -7.15
N ARG A 152 -3.42 -3.52 -6.60
CA ARG A 152 -4.67 -3.02 -7.19
C ARG A 152 -4.63 -1.49 -7.14
N GLN A 153 -4.33 -0.85 -8.26
CA GLN A 153 -4.39 0.60 -8.35
C GLN A 153 -5.85 1.04 -8.32
N VAL A 154 -6.23 1.76 -7.26
CA VAL A 154 -7.50 2.48 -7.18
C VAL A 154 -7.22 3.97 -7.43
N SER A 155 -7.74 4.48 -8.54
CA SER A 155 -7.76 5.91 -8.85
C SER A 155 -8.98 6.55 -8.21
N PHE A 156 -8.75 7.47 -7.27
CA PHE A 156 -9.82 8.33 -6.76
C PHE A 156 -10.02 9.48 -7.74
N GLU A 157 -11.17 9.49 -8.40
CA GLU A 157 -11.63 10.63 -9.18
C GLU A 157 -11.95 11.77 -8.20
N THR A 158 -11.11 12.80 -8.20
CA THR A 158 -11.33 14.00 -7.41
C THR A 158 -12.39 14.83 -8.13
N GLY A 159 -13.65 14.64 -7.73
CA GLY A 159 -14.76 15.49 -8.15
C GLY A 159 -14.47 16.95 -7.79
N ALA A 160 -14.13 17.75 -8.79
CA ALA A 160 -13.98 19.18 -8.67
C ALA A 160 -15.37 19.80 -8.52
N GLY A 161 -15.75 20.16 -7.29
CA GLY A 161 -16.89 21.02 -7.04
C GLY A 161 -16.63 22.43 -7.60
N SER A 162 -17.28 22.75 -8.71
CA SER A 162 -17.46 24.14 -9.15
C SER A 162 -18.65 24.73 -8.41
N ARG A 163 -18.37 25.83 -7.70
CA ARG A 163 -19.31 26.77 -7.09
C ARG A 163 -20.30 27.34 -8.11
#